data_AF-A0A3D0XXH8-F1
#
_entry.id   AF-A0A3D0XXH8-F1
#
_cell.length_a   1.000
_cell.length_b   1.000
_cell.length_c   1.000
_cell.angle_alpha   90.00
_cell.angle_beta   90.00
_cell.angle_gamma   90.00
#
_symmetry.space_group_name_H-M   'P 1'
#
loop_
_entity.id
_entity.type
_entity.pdbx_description
1 polymer ?
#
loop_
_entity_poly.entity_id
_entity_poly.type
_entity_poly.pdbx_seq_one_letter_code
_entity_poly.pdbx_strand_id
1 'polypeptide(L)'
;MFKLIINRLNEERGIEMIKNKKILIGIILGIIIIICCTFILFKTKNGQLNSSINKNGLYINDNISGNEENKYEYKSFKPRFYNSPSDTGPNNYDFTHDMTYSNRIYYRKLNSYEEYKEVKTRWNDIIDMKEDDFQNYFMIITAIENTSMVGLTLDSIDTDDNNMYISLIHYKDGEEFNKDETCISCKISRELERDNIYVTRNYLDNEKDFNTDMKLAVNKNNPSSFIYKTEIYRDAERDLNNKIGMSIAQENWQDYIKLNIEINKNTPEIDFSKWNRIGDDFYSISLTKHSEYLKFMNNYNAQEINWETFKYAYPIIIVRRNAENSIHVGEITNEKGQDYLHIYKGGYLDVTENFKYPAICVLVPNYRSLENSKLNIMLDGEYLNLSKDTDEIQQAIDSSKYSKEQAYNIGKKYIDSFTYDNFKFSSTNLKDVKMTNIYANNFLTATDKDYHSGNLVEDKTKTYWAWEITSYSDTDPCTYVIIYVDSQTGEIVAGKVLVAMD
;
A
#
# COMPACT_ATOMS: atom_id res chain seq x y z
N MET A 1 -68.53 -29.33 -15.64
CA MET A 1 -67.78 -29.37 -16.93
C MET A 1 -66.71 -28.27 -16.99
N PHE A 2 -67.02 -26.99 -16.75
CA PHE A 2 -66.03 -25.88 -16.77
C PHE A 2 -64.86 -26.00 -15.77
N LYS A 3 -65.10 -26.51 -14.55
CA LYS A 3 -64.05 -26.73 -13.54
C LYS A 3 -62.99 -27.78 -13.94
N LEU A 4 -63.37 -28.76 -14.76
CA LEU A 4 -62.44 -29.81 -15.23
C LEU A 4 -61.52 -29.33 -16.36
N ILE A 5 -61.98 -28.37 -17.17
CA ILE A 5 -61.19 -27.79 -18.26
C ILE A 5 -60.11 -26.83 -17.72
N ILE A 6 -60.45 -26.03 -16.71
CA ILE A 6 -59.49 -25.09 -16.07
C ILE A 6 -58.37 -25.84 -15.33
N ASN A 7 -58.66 -26.95 -14.67
CA ASN A 7 -57.64 -27.75 -14.00
C ASN A 7 -56.67 -28.42 -14.99
N ARG A 8 -57.18 -28.94 -16.13
CA ARG A 8 -56.33 -29.51 -17.18
C ARG A 8 -55.39 -28.48 -17.81
N LEU A 9 -55.89 -27.27 -18.08
CA LEU A 9 -55.08 -26.18 -18.65
C LEU A 9 -53.99 -25.69 -17.68
N ASN A 10 -54.24 -25.73 -16.38
CA ASN A 10 -53.24 -25.36 -15.36
C ASN A 10 -52.18 -26.45 -15.16
N GLU A 11 -52.54 -27.73 -15.26
CA GLU A 11 -51.58 -28.85 -15.23
C GLU A 11 -50.68 -28.87 -16.47
N GLU A 12 -51.23 -28.65 -17.68
CA GLU A 12 -50.45 -28.58 -18.91
C GLU A 12 -49.47 -27.39 -18.91
N ARG A 13 -49.89 -26.21 -18.45
CA ARG A 13 -49.01 -25.05 -18.27
C ARG A 13 -47.90 -25.29 -17.23
N GLY A 14 -48.20 -26.00 -16.14
CA GLY A 14 -47.21 -26.34 -15.12
C GLY A 14 -46.12 -27.28 -15.63
N ILE A 15 -46.49 -28.28 -16.43
CA ILE A 15 -45.56 -29.26 -17.02
C ILE A 15 -44.66 -28.60 -18.08
N GLU A 16 -45.21 -27.72 -18.91
CA GLU A 16 -44.45 -27.00 -19.95
C GLU A 16 -43.44 -26.02 -19.33
N MET A 17 -43.80 -25.34 -18.24
CA MET A 17 -42.93 -24.42 -17.51
C MET A 17 -41.77 -25.15 -16.79
N ILE A 18 -41.99 -26.37 -16.30
CA ILE A 18 -40.94 -27.22 -15.70
C ILE A 18 -39.97 -27.75 -16.76
N LYS A 19 -40.47 -28.09 -17.96
CA LYS A 19 -39.65 -28.57 -19.08
C LYS A 19 -38.71 -27.46 -19.60
N ASN A 20 -39.21 -26.23 -19.70
CA ASN A 20 -38.42 -25.07 -20.11
C ASN A 20 -37.35 -24.68 -19.07
N LYS A 21 -37.62 -24.82 -17.76
CA LYS A 21 -36.60 -24.61 -16.71
C LYS A 21 -35.46 -25.63 -16.77
N LYS A 22 -35.75 -26.91 -17.06
CA LYS A 22 -34.71 -27.95 -17.19
C LYS A 22 -33.81 -27.72 -18.41
N ILE A 23 -34.39 -27.27 -19.53
CA ILE A 23 -33.62 -26.90 -20.73
C ILE A 23 -32.72 -25.69 -20.45
N LEU A 24 -33.23 -24.67 -19.77
CA LEU A 24 -32.45 -23.49 -19.40
C LEU A 24 -31.27 -23.80 -18.47
N ILE A 25 -31.48 -24.66 -17.47
CA ILE A 25 -30.40 -25.12 -16.56
C ILE A 25 -29.33 -25.92 -17.34
N GLY A 26 -29.75 -26.76 -18.28
CA GLY A 26 -28.83 -27.50 -19.15
C GLY A 26 -27.95 -26.59 -20.03
N ILE A 27 -28.53 -25.52 -20.57
CA ILE A 27 -27.79 -24.54 -21.38
C ILE A 27 -26.80 -23.75 -20.52
N ILE A 28 -27.20 -23.33 -19.31
CA ILE A 28 -26.31 -22.60 -18.38
C ILE A 28 -25.12 -23.48 -17.97
N LEU A 29 -25.36 -24.75 -17.63
CA LEU A 29 -24.28 -25.69 -17.29
C LEU A 29 -23.36 -25.96 -18.48
N GLY A 30 -23.90 -26.07 -19.70
CA GLY A 30 -23.11 -26.22 -20.92
C GLY A 30 -22.18 -25.02 -21.18
N ILE A 31 -22.67 -23.79 -20.96
CA ILE A 31 -21.87 -22.57 -21.12
C ILE A 31 -20.75 -22.50 -20.07
N ILE A 32 -21.03 -22.86 -18.81
CA ILE A 32 -20.01 -22.90 -17.74
C ILE A 32 -18.89 -23.89 -18.08
N ILE A 33 -19.22 -25.08 -18.59
CA ILE A 33 -18.22 -26.09 -18.97
C ILE A 33 -17.34 -25.58 -20.13
N ILE A 34 -17.94 -24.91 -21.13
CA ILE A 34 -17.18 -24.36 -22.26
C ILE A 34 -16.22 -23.26 -21.80
N ILE A 35 -16.65 -22.38 -20.88
CA ILE A 35 -15.80 -21.32 -20.29
C ILE A 35 -14.64 -21.94 -19.48
N CYS A 36 -14.90 -22.99 -18.70
CA CYS A 36 -13.84 -23.68 -17.95
C CYS A 36 -12.83 -24.35 -18.89
N CYS A 37 -13.29 -24.99 -19.98
CA CYS A 37 -12.40 -25.65 -20.95
C CYS A 37 -11.55 -24.66 -21.75
N THR A 38 -12.08 -23.49 -22.12
CA THR A 38 -11.30 -22.46 -22.81
C THR A 38 -10.28 -21.79 -21.88
N PHE A 39 -10.61 -21.62 -20.59
CA PHE A 39 -9.69 -21.09 -19.58
C PHE A 39 -8.49 -22.03 -19.34
N ILE A 40 -8.71 -23.35 -19.29
CA ILE A 40 -7.65 -24.35 -19.12
C ILE A 40 -6.72 -24.40 -20.36
N LEU A 41 -7.29 -24.29 -21.57
CA LEU A 41 -6.50 -24.26 -22.81
C LEU A 41 -5.70 -22.96 -23.01
N PHE A 42 -6.16 -21.84 -22.42
CA PHE A 42 -5.43 -20.56 -22.50
C PHE A 42 -4.22 -20.52 -21.55
N LYS A 43 -4.32 -21.15 -20.37
CA LYS A 43 -3.17 -21.26 -19.44
C LYS A 43 -2.04 -22.15 -19.98
N THR A 44 -2.35 -23.20 -20.73
CA THR A 44 -1.31 -24.11 -21.28
C THR A 44 -0.52 -23.51 -22.44
N LYS A 45 -1.09 -22.58 -23.22
CA LYS A 45 -0.36 -21.89 -24.31
C LYS A 45 0.52 -20.74 -23.83
N ASN A 46 0.11 -19.98 -22.81
CA ASN A 46 0.88 -18.85 -22.31
C ASN A 46 2.05 -19.26 -21.37
N GLY A 47 2.02 -20.48 -20.82
CA GLY A 47 3.11 -21.00 -19.98
C GLY A 47 4.38 -21.41 -20.73
N GLN A 48 4.40 -21.38 -22.07
CA GLN A 48 5.56 -21.84 -22.86
C GLN A 48 6.48 -20.72 -23.37
N LEU A 49 6.19 -19.43 -23.13
CA LEU A 49 6.91 -18.35 -23.82
C LEU A 49 7.85 -17.47 -23.00
N ASN A 50 8.01 -17.67 -21.68
CA ASN A 50 8.99 -16.91 -20.90
C ASN A 50 9.71 -17.82 -19.88
N SER A 51 10.75 -18.54 -20.33
CA SER A 51 11.81 -19.01 -19.42
C SER A 51 13.13 -19.19 -20.16
N SER A 52 13.87 -18.10 -20.28
CA SER A 52 15.30 -18.16 -20.50
C SER A 52 15.96 -17.08 -19.68
N ILE A 53 16.52 -17.44 -18.52
CA ILE A 53 17.77 -16.89 -17.96
C ILE A 53 18.28 -17.86 -16.87
N ASN A 54 19.48 -18.38 -17.14
CA ASN A 54 20.55 -18.94 -16.31
C ASN A 54 20.26 -19.81 -15.07
N LYS A 55 20.43 -21.11 -15.30
CA LYS A 55 20.84 -22.12 -14.32
C LYS A 55 22.33 -21.97 -14.01
N ASN A 56 22.69 -21.89 -12.72
CA ASN A 56 23.89 -22.48 -12.16
C ASN A 56 23.76 -22.50 -10.62
N GLY A 57 23.65 -23.70 -10.05
CA GLY A 57 23.61 -23.94 -8.62
C GLY A 57 23.11 -25.36 -8.36
N LEU A 58 24.01 -26.21 -7.88
CA LEU A 58 23.89 -27.66 -7.78
C LEU A 58 22.75 -28.13 -6.86
N TYR A 59 22.13 -29.24 -7.26
CA TYR A 59 21.24 -30.08 -6.44
C TYR A 59 22.04 -30.85 -5.38
N ILE A 60 21.57 -30.80 -4.13
CA ILE A 60 21.64 -31.93 -3.17
C ILE A 60 20.30 -31.98 -2.41
N ASN A 61 19.65 -33.15 -2.45
CA ASN A 61 18.52 -33.52 -1.60
C ASN A 61 19.00 -33.66 -0.15
N ASP A 62 18.42 -32.86 0.76
CA ASP A 62 18.11 -33.23 2.15
C ASP A 62 17.15 -32.14 2.71
N ASN A 63 16.04 -32.55 3.35
CA ASN A 63 14.92 -31.71 3.78
C ASN A 63 15.22 -30.77 4.97
N ILE A 64 16.39 -30.14 5.00
CA ILE A 64 16.77 -29.14 5.99
C ILE A 64 17.38 -27.96 5.22
N SER A 65 16.61 -26.89 5.06
CA SER A 65 17.13 -25.64 4.47
C SER A 65 17.51 -24.68 5.61
N GLY A 66 18.79 -24.30 5.65
CA GLY A 66 19.33 -23.27 6.55
C GLY A 66 19.79 -22.06 5.74
N ASN A 67 19.60 -20.86 6.29
CA ASN A 67 20.13 -19.60 5.73
C ASN A 67 21.44 -19.18 6.45
N GLU A 68 22.16 -18.22 5.86
CA GLU A 68 23.45 -17.67 6.30
C GLU A 68 23.56 -17.56 7.83
N GLU A 69 24.48 -18.36 8.39
CA GLU A 69 24.74 -18.59 9.82
C GLU A 69 23.62 -19.27 10.64
N ASN A 70 22.95 -20.31 10.11
CA ASN A 70 22.09 -21.29 10.82
C ASN A 70 21.25 -20.75 11.99
N LYS A 71 20.61 -19.58 11.81
CA LYS A 71 19.78 -18.97 12.85
C LYS A 71 18.47 -19.72 13.09
N TYR A 72 18.06 -20.59 12.17
CA TYR A 72 16.90 -21.45 12.34
C TYR A 72 16.98 -22.71 11.47
N GLU A 73 16.24 -23.72 11.89
CA GLU A 73 15.95 -24.98 11.18
C GLU A 73 14.44 -25.18 11.22
N TYR A 74 13.84 -25.73 10.16
CA TYR A 74 12.42 -26.04 10.16
C TYR A 74 12.10 -27.37 9.49
N LYS A 75 10.97 -27.95 9.87
CA LYS A 75 10.45 -29.21 9.34
C LYS A 75 8.93 -29.20 9.34
N SER A 76 8.34 -29.47 8.17
CA SER A 76 6.90 -29.71 8.03
C SER A 76 6.54 -31.09 8.59
N PHE A 77 5.35 -31.22 9.19
CA PHE A 77 4.89 -32.46 9.79
C PHE A 77 3.38 -32.60 9.73
N LYS A 78 2.92 -33.86 9.75
CA LYS A 78 1.50 -34.20 9.82
C LYS A 78 1.02 -34.12 11.27
N PRO A 79 0.08 -33.22 11.61
CA PRO A 79 -0.49 -33.24 12.95
C PRO A 79 -1.31 -34.51 13.15
N ARG A 80 -1.33 -34.98 14.40
CA ARG A 80 -2.26 -36.01 14.84
C ARG A 80 -3.37 -35.36 15.67
N PHE A 81 -4.60 -35.51 15.19
CA PHE A 81 -5.84 -35.22 15.90
C PHE A 81 -6.51 -36.59 16.17
N TYR A 82 -7.13 -36.82 17.33
CA TYR A 82 -7.67 -38.15 17.60
C TYR A 82 -9.03 -38.38 16.93
N ASN A 83 -9.32 -39.67 16.71
CA ASN A 83 -10.26 -40.16 15.72
C ASN A 83 -11.65 -40.58 16.27
N SER A 84 -12.03 -40.31 17.53
CA SER A 84 -13.35 -40.81 18.01
C SER A 84 -14.02 -40.06 19.18
N PRO A 85 -15.36 -39.88 19.16
CA PRO A 85 -16.14 -39.26 20.24
C PRO A 85 -16.14 -40.01 21.59
N SER A 86 -15.65 -41.25 21.65
CA SER A 86 -15.59 -42.04 22.90
C SER A 86 -14.25 -41.94 23.64
N ASP A 87 -13.29 -41.20 23.11
CA ASP A 87 -11.93 -41.11 23.65
C ASP A 87 -11.81 -39.89 24.57
N THR A 88 -11.91 -40.11 25.89
CA THR A 88 -11.91 -39.05 26.92
C THR A 88 -10.52 -38.78 27.51
N GLY A 89 -9.46 -39.27 26.85
CA GLY A 89 -8.06 -39.00 27.20
C GLY A 89 -7.52 -37.66 26.68
N PRO A 90 -6.19 -37.39 26.78
CA PRO A 90 -5.48 -36.20 26.26
C PRO A 90 -5.47 -36.07 24.71
N ASN A 91 -6.56 -36.55 24.10
CA ASN A 91 -6.72 -36.93 22.72
C ASN A 91 -7.67 -35.97 21.97
N ASN A 92 -8.38 -35.09 22.66
CA ASN A 92 -9.23 -34.07 22.06
C ASN A 92 -8.45 -32.79 21.72
N TYR A 93 -7.37 -32.90 20.94
CA TYR A 93 -6.54 -31.73 20.63
C TYR A 93 -7.07 -30.95 19.43
N ASP A 94 -7.51 -29.74 19.70
CA ASP A 94 -7.73 -28.64 18.75
C ASP A 94 -6.63 -27.58 18.96
N PHE A 95 -6.14 -26.97 17.89
CA PHE A 95 -5.18 -25.87 17.92
C PHE A 95 -5.71 -24.66 18.72
N THR A 96 -7.04 -24.49 18.80
CA THR A 96 -7.67 -23.39 19.55
C THR A 96 -7.44 -23.45 21.06
N HIS A 97 -6.98 -24.58 21.61
CA HIS A 97 -6.80 -24.73 23.06
C HIS A 97 -5.60 -23.96 23.61
N ASP A 98 -4.50 -23.88 22.86
CA ASP A 98 -3.21 -23.41 23.37
C ASP A 98 -2.34 -22.66 22.34
N MET A 99 -2.83 -22.50 21.10
CA MET A 99 -2.14 -21.76 20.05
C MET A 99 -2.77 -20.39 19.81
N THR A 100 -1.94 -19.40 19.50
CA THR A 100 -2.39 -18.06 19.09
C THR A 100 -2.81 -18.08 17.63
N TYR A 101 -3.98 -17.52 17.32
CA TYR A 101 -4.51 -17.44 15.96
C TYR A 101 -4.20 -16.08 15.32
N SER A 102 -3.63 -16.09 14.11
CA SER A 102 -3.44 -14.90 13.28
C SER A 102 -3.41 -15.27 11.81
N ASN A 103 -4.06 -14.49 10.94
CA ASN A 103 -4.00 -14.69 9.48
C ASN A 103 -4.35 -16.11 8.99
N ARG A 104 -5.29 -16.79 9.67
CA ARG A 104 -5.65 -18.19 9.40
C ARG A 104 -4.53 -19.21 9.66
N ILE A 105 -3.58 -18.83 10.50
CA ILE A 105 -2.45 -19.65 10.96
C ILE A 105 -2.46 -19.64 12.48
N TYR A 106 -2.45 -20.82 13.08
CA TYR A 106 -2.22 -20.99 14.51
C TYR A 106 -0.72 -21.08 14.76
N TYR A 107 -0.23 -20.49 15.84
CA TYR A 107 1.16 -20.66 16.27
C TYR A 107 1.32 -20.81 17.77
N ARG A 108 2.35 -21.54 18.21
CA ARG A 108 2.72 -21.68 19.62
C ARG A 108 4.24 -21.63 19.77
N LYS A 109 4.70 -20.76 20.67
CA LYS A 109 6.11 -20.68 21.10
C LYS A 109 6.33 -21.69 22.23
N LEU A 110 7.38 -22.48 22.13
CA LEU A 110 7.85 -23.40 23.16
C LEU A 110 9.20 -22.88 23.65
N ASN A 111 9.24 -22.42 24.89
CA ASN A 111 10.39 -21.74 25.46
C ASN A 111 11.22 -22.61 26.39
N SER A 112 10.73 -23.81 26.72
CA SER A 112 11.40 -24.76 27.60
C SER A 112 11.35 -26.21 27.07
N TYR A 113 12.29 -27.03 27.56
CA TYR A 113 12.33 -28.45 27.23
C TYR A 113 11.11 -29.23 27.74
N GLU A 114 10.49 -28.81 28.84
CA GLU A 114 9.27 -29.44 29.37
C GLU A 114 8.07 -29.24 28.45
N GLU A 115 7.85 -28.01 27.96
CA GLU A 115 6.82 -27.71 26.96
C GLU A 115 7.06 -28.51 25.67
N TYR A 116 8.32 -28.59 25.24
CA TYR A 116 8.70 -29.40 24.08
C TYR A 116 8.37 -30.87 24.26
N LYS A 117 8.66 -31.49 25.41
CA LYS A 117 8.35 -32.90 25.67
C LYS A 117 6.85 -33.17 25.60
N GLU A 118 6.02 -32.26 26.11
CA GLU A 118 4.57 -32.37 26.02
C GLU A 118 4.12 -32.42 24.54
N VAL A 119 4.59 -31.46 23.73
CA VAL A 119 4.24 -31.38 22.31
C VAL A 119 4.82 -32.57 21.51
N LYS A 120 6.06 -32.97 21.79
CA LYS A 120 6.75 -34.10 21.13
C LYS A 120 6.05 -35.44 21.39
N THR A 121 5.42 -35.60 22.55
CA THR A 121 4.61 -36.79 22.88
C THR A 121 3.37 -36.88 21.98
N ARG A 122 2.76 -35.73 21.65
CA ARG A 122 1.60 -35.64 20.74
C ARG A 122 2.02 -35.78 19.28
N TRP A 123 3.10 -35.10 18.89
CA TRP A 123 3.63 -35.05 17.52
C TRP A 123 5.11 -35.43 17.52
N ASN A 124 5.37 -36.73 17.34
CA ASN A 124 6.71 -37.30 17.33
C ASN A 124 7.57 -36.83 16.14
N ASP A 125 6.95 -36.29 15.09
CA ASP A 125 7.64 -35.95 13.83
C ASP A 125 8.16 -34.50 13.75
N ILE A 126 7.95 -33.66 14.78
CA ILE A 126 8.57 -32.32 14.91
C ILE A 126 10.10 -32.41 15.04
N ILE A 127 10.83 -31.30 14.82
CA ILE A 127 12.30 -31.25 15.01
C ILE A 127 12.72 -31.79 16.38
N ASP A 128 13.82 -32.54 16.39
CA ASP A 128 14.43 -33.04 17.61
C ASP A 128 15.23 -31.93 18.31
N MET A 129 14.93 -31.68 19.59
CA MET A 129 15.68 -30.77 20.44
C MET A 129 16.02 -31.47 21.76
N LYS A 130 17.27 -31.33 22.19
CA LYS A 130 17.75 -31.72 23.52
C LYS A 130 17.50 -30.58 24.51
N GLU A 131 17.58 -30.89 25.80
CA GLU A 131 17.43 -29.88 26.85
C GLU A 131 18.42 -28.72 26.70
N ASP A 132 19.69 -29.02 26.42
CA ASP A 132 20.74 -28.02 26.20
C ASP A 132 20.49 -27.10 24.99
N ASP A 133 19.71 -27.55 23.99
CA ASP A 133 19.37 -26.71 22.84
C ASP A 133 18.54 -25.49 23.28
N PHE A 134 17.72 -25.61 24.33
CA PHE A 134 16.87 -24.52 24.81
C PHE A 134 17.65 -23.36 25.44
N GLN A 135 18.95 -23.51 25.67
CA GLN A 135 19.81 -22.41 26.10
C GLN A 135 20.03 -21.39 24.96
N ASN A 136 20.14 -21.88 23.73
CA ASN A 136 20.46 -21.04 22.56
C ASN A 136 19.31 -20.92 21.58
N TYR A 137 18.31 -21.80 21.68
CA TYR A 137 17.19 -21.88 20.75
C TYR A 137 15.86 -21.94 21.50
N PHE A 138 14.79 -21.63 20.80
CA PHE A 138 13.42 -21.93 21.18
C PHE A 138 12.71 -22.56 19.97
N MET A 139 11.50 -23.07 20.16
CA MET A 139 10.72 -23.65 19.06
C MET A 139 9.45 -22.84 18.81
N ILE A 140 9.08 -22.67 17.55
CA ILE A 140 7.74 -22.25 17.15
C ILE A 140 7.10 -23.37 16.34
N ILE A 141 5.87 -23.72 16.70
CA ILE A 141 5.01 -24.58 15.90
C ILE A 141 3.98 -23.70 15.20
N THR A 142 3.79 -23.89 13.89
CA THR A 142 2.69 -23.28 13.14
C THR A 142 1.75 -24.35 12.59
N ALA A 143 0.46 -24.04 12.47
CA ALA A 143 -0.54 -24.90 11.85
C ALA A 143 -1.50 -24.08 10.98
N ILE A 144 -1.76 -24.55 9.75
CA ILE A 144 -2.71 -23.88 8.84
C ILE A 144 -4.15 -24.25 9.18
N GLU A 145 -5.07 -23.31 9.00
CA GLU A 145 -6.51 -23.54 9.21
C GLU A 145 -7.22 -24.11 7.97
N ASN A 146 -6.84 -23.65 6.77
CA ASN A 146 -7.61 -23.90 5.54
C ASN A 146 -6.88 -24.76 4.51
N THR A 147 -7.66 -25.53 3.75
CA THR A 147 -7.16 -26.38 2.65
C THR A 147 -6.47 -25.60 1.54
N SER A 148 -6.82 -24.33 1.33
CA SER A 148 -6.17 -23.44 0.37
C SER A 148 -4.74 -23.03 0.76
N MET A 149 -4.29 -23.40 1.97
CA MET A 149 -2.96 -23.12 2.51
C MET A 149 -2.11 -24.40 2.60
N VAL A 150 -2.62 -25.52 2.10
CA VAL A 150 -1.89 -26.79 2.06
C VAL A 150 -0.71 -26.65 1.11
N GLY A 151 0.49 -27.02 1.59
CA GLY A 151 1.75 -26.84 0.87
C GLY A 151 2.47 -25.53 1.20
N LEU A 152 2.06 -24.80 2.23
CA LEU A 152 2.88 -23.74 2.80
C LEU A 152 4.10 -24.33 3.51
N THR A 153 5.24 -23.66 3.35
CA THR A 153 6.53 -23.92 4.00
C THR A 153 7.08 -22.62 4.58
N LEU A 154 8.14 -22.67 5.39
CA LEU A 154 8.77 -21.47 5.92
C LEU A 154 9.43 -20.67 4.78
N ASP A 155 9.11 -19.39 4.68
CA ASP A 155 9.72 -18.45 3.73
C ASP A 155 10.85 -17.68 4.39
N SER A 156 10.54 -16.95 5.46
CA SER A 156 11.54 -16.17 6.19
C SER A 156 11.15 -15.94 7.64
N ILE A 157 12.17 -15.67 8.45
CA ILE A 157 12.04 -15.14 9.81
C ILE A 157 12.83 -13.83 9.83
N ASP A 158 12.15 -12.73 10.14
CA ASP A 158 12.74 -11.40 10.26
C ASP A 158 12.36 -10.78 11.61
N THR A 159 13.14 -9.80 12.06
CA THR A 159 12.93 -9.10 13.33
C THR A 159 13.12 -7.60 13.19
N ASP A 160 12.47 -6.86 14.06
CA ASP A 160 12.90 -5.51 14.45
C ASP A 160 13.26 -5.50 15.95
N ASP A 161 13.27 -4.32 16.58
CA ASP A 161 13.61 -4.17 17.98
C ASP A 161 12.60 -4.89 18.91
N ASN A 162 11.31 -4.92 18.54
CA ASN A 162 10.24 -5.39 19.41
C ASN A 162 9.49 -6.62 18.88
N ASN A 163 9.57 -6.87 17.57
CA ASN A 163 8.70 -7.79 16.87
C ASN A 163 9.48 -8.84 16.09
N MET A 164 8.94 -10.05 16.06
CA MET A 164 9.38 -11.16 15.23
C MET A 164 8.30 -11.46 14.18
N TYR A 165 8.72 -11.63 12.94
CA TYR A 165 7.86 -11.87 11.79
C TYR A 165 8.21 -13.20 11.16
N ILE A 166 7.23 -14.09 11.07
CA ILE A 166 7.37 -15.41 10.47
C ILE A 166 6.47 -15.45 9.25
N SER A 167 7.07 -15.56 8.07
CA SER A 167 6.33 -15.71 6.82
C SER A 167 6.36 -17.15 6.34
N LEU A 168 5.20 -17.62 5.89
CA LEU A 168 5.06 -18.86 5.15
C LEU A 168 4.84 -18.56 3.66
N ILE A 169 5.22 -19.48 2.78
CA ILE A 169 4.98 -19.39 1.32
C ILE A 169 4.72 -20.78 0.75
N HIS A 170 4.03 -20.89 -0.37
CA HIS A 170 3.89 -22.20 -1.01
C HIS A 170 5.25 -22.71 -1.53
N TYR A 171 5.42 -24.03 -1.52
CA TYR A 171 6.46 -24.69 -2.31
C TYR A 171 6.39 -24.23 -3.77
N LYS A 172 7.55 -24.14 -4.42
CA LYS A 172 7.62 -23.66 -5.81
C LYS A 172 6.96 -24.66 -6.76
N ASP A 173 6.56 -24.18 -7.94
CA ASP A 173 5.98 -25.04 -8.96
C ASP A 173 6.90 -26.23 -9.30
N GLY A 174 6.34 -27.43 -9.19
CA GLY A 174 7.05 -28.69 -9.45
C GLY A 174 7.79 -29.28 -8.26
N GLU A 175 7.84 -28.59 -7.11
CA GLU A 175 8.34 -29.18 -5.86
C GLU A 175 7.28 -30.12 -5.26
N GLU A 176 7.69 -31.34 -4.93
CA GLU A 176 6.83 -32.29 -4.24
C GLU A 176 6.72 -31.93 -2.76
N PHE A 177 5.50 -32.00 -2.23
CA PHE A 177 5.25 -31.84 -0.81
C PHE A 177 4.15 -32.82 -0.37
N ASN A 178 4.17 -33.17 0.91
CA ASN A 178 3.16 -34.02 1.50
C ASN A 178 1.95 -33.18 1.91
N LYS A 179 0.79 -33.42 1.30
CA LYS A 179 -0.44 -32.66 1.57
C LYS A 179 -0.98 -32.84 2.99
N ASP A 180 -0.55 -33.89 3.68
CA ASP A 180 -0.92 -34.13 5.06
C ASP A 180 -0.03 -33.33 6.05
N GLU A 181 1.09 -32.76 5.59
CA GLU A 181 1.98 -31.94 6.41
C GLU A 181 1.45 -30.50 6.48
N THR A 182 0.46 -30.30 7.34
CA THR A 182 -0.23 -29.02 7.54
C THR A 182 0.35 -28.18 8.68
N CYS A 183 1.40 -28.68 9.35
CA CYS A 183 2.10 -27.99 10.42
C CYS A 183 3.58 -27.87 10.14
N ILE A 184 4.23 -26.89 10.75
CA ILE A 184 5.68 -26.66 10.64
C ILE A 184 6.24 -26.49 12.05
N SER A 185 7.32 -27.19 12.35
CA SER A 185 8.12 -26.96 13.55
C SER A 185 9.40 -26.23 13.17
N CYS A 186 9.70 -25.13 13.86
CA CYS A 186 10.85 -24.29 13.60
C CYS A 186 11.69 -24.17 14.87
N LYS A 187 12.94 -24.66 14.86
CA LYS A 187 13.96 -24.39 15.89
C LYS A 187 14.63 -23.06 15.53
N ILE A 188 14.58 -22.08 16.42
CA ILE A 188 14.95 -20.68 16.12
C ILE A 188 15.91 -20.18 17.19
N SER A 189 16.99 -19.52 16.76
CA SER A 189 17.98 -18.91 17.66
C SER A 189 17.35 -17.85 18.54
N ARG A 190 17.72 -17.83 19.83
CA ARG A 190 17.27 -16.81 20.78
C ARG A 190 17.67 -15.38 20.39
N GLU A 191 18.64 -15.20 19.49
CA GLU A 191 18.95 -13.88 18.91
C GLU A 191 17.74 -13.23 18.20
N LEU A 192 16.89 -14.06 17.59
CA LEU A 192 15.68 -13.63 16.90
C LEU A 192 14.46 -13.58 17.82
N GLU A 193 14.60 -13.93 19.10
CA GLU A 193 13.49 -14.00 20.03
C GLU A 193 12.94 -12.60 20.32
N ARG A 194 11.64 -12.42 20.12
CA ARG A 194 10.88 -11.26 20.54
C ARG A 194 9.59 -11.72 21.21
N ASP A 195 9.00 -10.84 22.01
CA ASP A 195 7.73 -11.13 22.69
C ASP A 195 6.55 -11.03 21.73
N ASN A 196 6.57 -10.04 20.83
CA ASN A 196 5.52 -9.86 19.82
C ASN A 196 5.83 -10.71 18.59
N ILE A 197 5.05 -11.77 18.37
CA ILE A 197 5.22 -12.68 17.23
C ILE A 197 4.06 -12.49 16.25
N TYR A 198 4.42 -12.26 14.99
CA TYR A 198 3.48 -12.12 13.88
C TYR A 198 3.72 -13.24 12.88
N VAL A 199 2.69 -14.06 12.64
CA VAL A 199 2.73 -15.12 11.64
C VAL A 199 1.83 -14.77 10.48
N THR A 200 2.35 -14.92 9.27
CA THR A 200 1.61 -14.60 8.06
C THR A 200 2.06 -15.44 6.88
N ARG A 201 1.47 -15.22 5.71
CA ARG A 201 1.86 -15.89 4.48
C ARG A 201 1.95 -14.98 3.26
N ASN A 202 2.95 -15.22 2.44
CA ASN A 202 3.22 -14.54 1.18
C ASN A 202 2.64 -15.33 -0.01
N TYR A 203 2.45 -14.64 -1.15
CA TYR A 203 2.08 -15.28 -2.42
C TYR A 203 3.33 -15.43 -3.29
N LEU A 204 3.46 -16.59 -3.94
CA LEU A 204 4.27 -16.72 -5.15
C LEU A 204 3.63 -15.93 -6.30
N ASP A 205 4.42 -15.55 -7.30
CA ASP A 205 3.90 -14.76 -8.42
C ASP A 205 2.85 -15.53 -9.23
N ASN A 206 2.99 -16.84 -9.40
CA ASN A 206 1.98 -17.68 -10.08
C ASN A 206 0.61 -17.74 -9.37
N GLU A 207 0.54 -17.36 -8.10
CA GLU A 207 -0.70 -17.29 -7.31
C GLU A 207 -1.37 -15.92 -7.38
N LYS A 208 -0.61 -14.88 -7.74
CA LYS A 208 -1.09 -13.52 -7.89
C LYS A 208 -1.90 -13.36 -9.17
N ASP A 209 -2.88 -12.47 -9.13
CA ASP A 209 -3.69 -12.06 -10.26
C ASP A 209 -3.07 -10.83 -10.92
N PHE A 210 -2.53 -11.03 -12.11
CA PHE A 210 -1.92 -9.99 -12.94
C PHE A 210 -2.82 -9.56 -14.11
N ASN A 211 -4.14 -9.73 -14.00
CA ASN A 211 -5.07 -9.25 -15.04
C ASN A 211 -4.94 -7.72 -15.21
N THR A 212 -4.66 -7.27 -16.43
CA THR A 212 -4.40 -5.85 -16.76
C THR A 212 -5.63 -4.96 -16.64
N ASP A 213 -6.83 -5.54 -16.61
CA ASP A 213 -8.10 -4.81 -16.52
C ASP A 213 -8.61 -4.72 -15.07
N MET A 214 -7.81 -5.21 -14.12
CA MET A 214 -8.13 -5.20 -12.70
C MET A 214 -8.26 -3.77 -12.16
N LYS A 215 -9.37 -3.49 -11.49
CA LYS A 215 -9.59 -2.26 -10.72
C LYS A 215 -9.97 -2.57 -9.27
N LEU A 216 -9.71 -1.61 -8.41
CA LEU A 216 -9.90 -1.69 -6.96
C LEU A 216 -11.10 -0.85 -6.54
N ALA A 217 -11.77 -1.23 -5.46
CA ALA A 217 -12.72 -0.38 -4.75
C ALA A 217 -12.65 -0.63 -3.24
N VAL A 218 -12.90 0.40 -2.43
CA VAL A 218 -13.12 0.20 -0.99
C VAL A 218 -14.48 -0.45 -0.81
N ASN A 219 -14.55 -1.52 -0.02
CA ASN A 219 -15.81 -2.20 0.23
C ASN A 219 -16.73 -1.31 1.08
N LYS A 220 -17.87 -0.89 0.51
CA LYS A 220 -18.83 -0.04 1.22
C LYS A 220 -19.39 -0.66 2.50
N ASN A 221 -19.50 -1.98 2.55
CA ASN A 221 -20.03 -2.70 3.72
C ASN A 221 -18.96 -2.93 4.79
N ASN A 222 -17.68 -2.85 4.42
CA ASN A 222 -16.55 -2.95 5.34
C ASN A 222 -15.40 -2.07 4.82
N PRO A 223 -15.36 -0.78 5.21
CA PRO A 223 -14.36 0.18 4.72
C PRO A 223 -12.90 -0.19 5.00
N SER A 224 -12.65 -1.18 5.87
CA SER A 224 -11.33 -1.74 6.14
C SER A 224 -10.92 -2.86 5.17
N SER A 225 -11.75 -3.15 4.17
CA SER A 225 -11.51 -4.19 3.16
C SER A 225 -11.67 -3.62 1.74
N PHE A 226 -11.08 -4.32 0.77
CA PHE A 226 -11.07 -3.90 -0.62
C PHE A 226 -11.67 -4.98 -1.52
N ILE A 227 -12.20 -4.54 -2.65
CA ILE A 227 -12.82 -5.38 -3.69
C ILE A 227 -11.99 -5.23 -4.97
N TYR A 228 -11.82 -6.34 -5.67
CA TYR A 228 -10.99 -6.47 -6.87
C TYR A 228 -11.81 -7.10 -7.97
N LYS A 229 -11.98 -6.42 -9.10
CA LYS A 229 -12.72 -6.97 -10.25
C LYS A 229 -12.06 -6.59 -11.57
N THR A 230 -12.08 -7.52 -12.52
CA THR A 230 -11.76 -7.27 -13.93
C THR A 230 -12.92 -6.59 -14.64
N GLU A 231 -12.69 -6.07 -15.85
CA GLU A 231 -13.73 -5.42 -16.66
C GLU A 231 -14.92 -6.35 -16.93
N ILE A 232 -14.67 -7.61 -17.28
CA ILE A 232 -15.71 -8.61 -17.56
C ILE A 232 -16.68 -8.74 -16.38
N TYR A 233 -16.18 -8.82 -15.15
CA TYR A 233 -17.02 -8.93 -13.96
C TYR A 233 -17.80 -7.65 -13.69
N ARG A 234 -17.18 -6.48 -13.85
CA ARG A 234 -17.84 -5.19 -13.65
C ARG A 234 -18.97 -4.98 -14.67
N ASP A 235 -18.76 -5.38 -15.92
CA ASP A 235 -19.75 -5.30 -16.99
C ASP A 235 -20.91 -6.26 -16.76
N ALA A 236 -20.63 -7.50 -16.35
CA ALA A 236 -21.67 -8.48 -16.02
C ALA A 236 -22.57 -8.00 -14.86
N GLU A 237 -22.00 -7.35 -13.84
CA GLU A 237 -22.76 -6.76 -12.75
C GLU A 237 -23.62 -5.58 -13.20
N ARG A 238 -23.08 -4.70 -14.05
CA ARG A 238 -23.84 -3.59 -14.64
C ARG A 238 -25.03 -4.10 -15.44
N ASP A 239 -24.82 -5.11 -16.27
CA ASP A 239 -25.87 -5.73 -17.08
C ASP A 239 -26.94 -6.42 -16.23
N LEU A 240 -26.53 -7.12 -15.17
CA LEU A 240 -27.45 -7.75 -14.23
C LEU A 240 -28.31 -6.69 -13.54
N ASN A 241 -27.69 -5.63 -13.01
CA ASN A 241 -28.39 -4.53 -12.33
C ASN A 241 -29.42 -3.85 -13.24
N ASN A 242 -29.05 -3.61 -14.50
CA ASN A 242 -29.96 -3.05 -15.50
C ASN A 242 -31.16 -3.98 -15.78
N LYS A 243 -30.94 -5.30 -15.82
CA LYS A 243 -32.01 -6.29 -16.09
C LYS A 243 -32.98 -6.47 -14.93
N ILE A 244 -32.51 -6.42 -13.69
CA ILE A 244 -33.34 -6.67 -12.50
C ILE A 244 -33.95 -5.40 -11.91
N GLY A 245 -33.65 -4.22 -12.47
CA GLY A 245 -34.17 -2.93 -12.00
C GLY A 245 -33.72 -2.56 -10.59
N MET A 246 -32.63 -3.16 -10.08
CA MET A 246 -32.09 -2.85 -8.77
C MET A 246 -31.12 -1.66 -8.86
N SER A 247 -31.37 -0.62 -8.06
CA SER A 247 -30.43 0.47 -7.82
C SER A 247 -29.41 0.02 -6.76
N ILE A 248 -28.53 -0.92 -7.13
CA ILE A 248 -27.36 -1.22 -6.29
C ILE A 248 -26.36 -0.07 -6.51
N ALA A 249 -25.97 0.62 -5.45
CA ALA A 249 -25.03 1.72 -5.52
C ALA A 249 -23.71 1.23 -6.16
N GLN A 250 -23.38 1.71 -7.36
CA GLN A 250 -22.17 1.31 -8.07
C GLN A 250 -20.92 1.62 -7.25
N GLU A 251 -20.01 0.65 -7.17
CA GLU A 251 -18.71 0.85 -6.52
C GLU A 251 -17.87 1.87 -7.30
N ASN A 252 -17.12 2.69 -6.57
CA ASN A 252 -16.20 3.63 -7.17
C ASN A 252 -14.89 2.91 -7.55
N TRP A 253 -14.89 2.30 -8.73
CA TRP A 253 -13.74 1.56 -9.26
C TRP A 253 -12.58 2.50 -9.62
N GLN A 254 -11.43 2.28 -8.99
CA GLN A 254 -10.23 3.11 -9.14
C GLN A 254 -9.04 2.25 -9.59
N ASP A 255 -8.10 2.88 -10.27
CA ASP A 255 -6.83 2.24 -10.68
C ASP A 255 -5.84 2.12 -9.52
N TYR A 256 -6.09 2.84 -8.42
CA TYR A 256 -5.37 2.75 -7.16
C TYR A 256 -6.28 3.19 -5.99
N ILE A 257 -5.93 2.83 -4.75
CA ILE A 257 -6.59 3.33 -3.53
C ILE A 257 -5.56 4.02 -2.65
N LYS A 258 -5.92 5.21 -2.12
CA LYS A 258 -5.08 5.99 -1.20
C LYS A 258 -5.41 5.64 0.23
N LEU A 259 -4.38 5.33 1.01
CA LEU A 259 -4.47 5.05 2.44
C LEU A 259 -3.52 6.01 3.15
N ASN A 260 -4.06 6.79 4.07
CA ASN A 260 -3.26 7.73 4.86
C ASN A 260 -2.37 6.96 5.84
N ILE A 261 -1.16 7.46 6.06
CA ILE A 261 -0.22 6.94 7.06
C ILE A 261 0.18 8.10 7.95
N GLU A 262 0.23 7.84 9.26
CA GLU A 262 0.72 8.80 10.24
C GLU A 262 2.07 8.32 10.79
N ILE A 263 3.16 8.95 10.37
CA ILE A 263 4.50 8.63 10.87
C ILE A 263 4.93 9.70 11.89
N ASN A 264 5.03 9.26 13.13
CA ASN A 264 5.23 10.13 14.30
C ASN A 264 6.66 10.08 14.85
N LYS A 265 7.04 11.05 15.69
CA LYS A 265 8.41 11.20 16.23
C LYS A 265 8.83 10.00 17.09
N ASN A 266 7.87 9.29 17.65
CA ASN A 266 8.08 8.09 18.46
C ASN A 266 8.20 6.80 17.64
N THR A 267 7.97 6.81 16.32
CA THR A 267 8.22 5.64 15.48
C THR A 267 9.72 5.49 15.20
N PRO A 268 10.19 4.28 14.86
CA PRO A 268 11.57 4.05 14.44
C PRO A 268 12.03 4.97 13.29
N GLU A 269 13.33 5.12 13.11
CA GLU A 269 13.90 5.83 11.95
C GLU A 269 13.73 4.99 10.69
N ILE A 270 13.33 5.62 9.59
CA ILE A 270 13.25 4.94 8.29
C ILE A 270 14.66 4.85 7.70
N ASP A 271 15.13 3.62 7.46
CA ASP A 271 16.30 3.38 6.63
C ASP A 271 15.94 3.55 5.14
N PHE A 272 16.19 4.74 4.62
CA PHE A 272 15.98 5.07 3.20
C PHE A 272 17.01 4.43 2.25
N SER A 273 18.02 3.71 2.73
CA SER A 273 19.06 3.12 1.86
C SER A 273 18.52 2.11 0.85
N LYS A 274 17.39 1.47 1.18
CA LYS A 274 16.69 0.49 0.34
C LYS A 274 15.51 1.08 -0.44
N TRP A 275 15.27 2.38 -0.33
CA TRP A 275 14.13 3.06 -0.96
C TRP A 275 14.54 3.70 -2.28
N ASN A 276 13.59 3.77 -3.22
CA ASN A 276 13.77 4.49 -4.47
C ASN A 276 13.69 6.00 -4.19
N ARG A 277 14.75 6.73 -4.48
CA ARG A 277 14.74 8.20 -4.44
C ARG A 277 14.03 8.73 -5.68
N ILE A 278 13.01 9.56 -5.48
CA ILE A 278 12.22 10.18 -6.57
C ILE A 278 12.77 11.58 -6.88
N GLY A 279 13.05 12.38 -5.85
CA GLY A 279 13.46 13.79 -5.97
C GLY A 279 12.80 14.65 -4.89
N ASP A 280 13.32 15.85 -4.59
CA ASP A 280 12.77 16.75 -3.55
C ASP A 280 12.45 16.03 -2.21
N ASP A 281 13.38 15.22 -1.72
CA ASP A 281 13.23 14.40 -0.51
C ASP A 281 12.05 13.41 -0.51
N PHE A 282 11.44 13.13 -1.68
CA PHE A 282 10.51 12.03 -1.86
C PHE A 282 11.23 10.71 -2.08
N TYR A 283 10.73 9.69 -1.39
CA TYR A 283 11.18 8.31 -1.45
C TYR A 283 9.99 7.39 -1.61
N SER A 284 10.18 6.27 -2.30
CA SER A 284 9.17 5.22 -2.37
C SER A 284 9.74 3.82 -2.23
N ILE A 285 8.88 2.90 -1.79
CA ILE A 285 9.17 1.48 -1.77
C ILE A 285 7.90 0.70 -2.12
N SER A 286 8.04 -0.30 -2.99
CA SER A 286 6.97 -1.24 -3.33
C SER A 286 7.10 -2.47 -2.45
N LEU A 287 6.08 -2.77 -1.65
CA LEU A 287 6.09 -3.92 -0.75
C LEU A 287 5.21 -5.00 -1.37
N THR A 288 5.82 -5.98 -2.03
CA THR A 288 5.09 -7.00 -2.81
C THR A 288 4.81 -8.28 -2.02
N LYS A 289 5.40 -8.39 -0.83
CA LYS A 289 5.15 -9.46 0.13
C LYS A 289 4.36 -8.91 1.32
N HIS A 290 3.37 -9.66 1.79
CA HIS A 290 2.58 -9.25 2.95
C HIS A 290 3.44 -9.14 4.21
N SER A 291 4.42 -10.03 4.39
CA SER A 291 5.38 -9.96 5.51
C SER A 291 6.17 -8.63 5.58
N GLU A 292 6.61 -8.09 4.44
CA GLU A 292 7.30 -6.80 4.37
C GLU A 292 6.35 -5.66 4.76
N TYR A 293 5.11 -5.71 4.28
CA TYR A 293 4.08 -4.73 4.66
C TYR A 293 3.71 -4.83 6.14
N LEU A 294 3.59 -6.04 6.69
CA LEU A 294 3.27 -6.26 8.09
C LEU A 294 4.35 -5.68 9.01
N LYS A 295 5.63 -5.82 8.63
CA LYS A 295 6.75 -5.16 9.30
C LYS A 295 6.65 -3.64 9.23
N PHE A 296 6.36 -3.10 8.05
CA PHE A 296 6.16 -1.66 7.88
C PHE A 296 4.99 -1.15 8.74
N MET A 297 3.85 -1.83 8.68
CA MET A 297 2.61 -1.48 9.38
C MET A 297 2.80 -1.40 10.89
N ASN A 298 3.46 -2.40 11.48
CA ASN A 298 3.71 -2.42 12.93
C ASN A 298 4.72 -1.37 13.39
N ASN A 299 5.70 -1.00 12.54
CA ASN A 299 6.68 0.03 12.88
C ASN A 299 6.15 1.46 12.72
N TYR A 300 5.23 1.67 11.78
CA TYR A 300 4.77 3.02 11.38
C TYR A 300 3.26 3.22 11.51
N ASN A 301 2.57 2.35 12.27
CA ASN A 301 1.13 2.40 12.54
C ASN A 301 0.27 2.60 11.27
N ALA A 302 0.64 1.92 10.18
CA ALA A 302 -0.11 1.98 8.93
C ALA A 302 -1.43 1.20 9.02
N GLN A 303 -2.38 1.49 8.12
CA GLN A 303 -3.64 0.74 8.06
C GLN A 303 -3.39 -0.75 7.75
N GLU A 304 -4.15 -1.64 8.38
CA GLU A 304 -4.06 -3.07 8.09
C GLU A 304 -4.51 -3.39 6.65
N ILE A 305 -3.69 -4.18 5.94
CA ILE A 305 -4.01 -4.75 4.64
C ILE A 305 -3.86 -6.26 4.76
N ASN A 306 -4.98 -6.98 4.75
CA ASN A 306 -4.99 -8.45 4.87
C ASN A 306 -4.15 -9.11 3.78
N TRP A 307 -3.41 -10.17 4.11
CA TRP A 307 -2.61 -10.98 3.20
C TRP A 307 -3.35 -11.45 1.94
N GLU A 308 -4.67 -11.66 1.99
CA GLU A 308 -5.49 -12.05 0.82
C GLU A 308 -5.49 -10.95 -0.26
N THR A 309 -5.36 -9.69 0.14
CA THR A 309 -5.21 -8.53 -0.76
C THR A 309 -4.00 -8.68 -1.67
N PHE A 310 -2.90 -9.25 -1.15
CA PHE A 310 -1.65 -9.41 -1.89
C PHE A 310 -1.78 -10.34 -3.10
N LYS A 311 -2.90 -11.08 -3.20
CA LYS A 311 -3.24 -11.84 -4.40
C LYS A 311 -3.53 -10.91 -5.58
N TYR A 312 -4.12 -9.75 -5.32
CA TYR A 312 -4.69 -8.87 -6.35
C TYR A 312 -3.96 -7.53 -6.46
N ALA A 313 -3.42 -7.03 -5.36
CA ALA A 313 -2.83 -5.70 -5.28
C ALA A 313 -1.65 -5.67 -4.31
N TYR A 314 -0.78 -4.68 -4.46
CA TYR A 314 0.34 -4.44 -3.56
C TYR A 314 0.45 -2.96 -3.18
N PRO A 315 0.90 -2.63 -1.96
CA PRO A 315 1.11 -1.27 -1.51
C PRO A 315 2.44 -0.70 -2.02
N ILE A 316 2.37 0.55 -2.47
CA ILE A 316 3.50 1.44 -2.69
C ILE A 316 3.49 2.48 -1.55
N ILE A 317 4.54 2.51 -0.75
CA ILE A 317 4.69 3.51 0.30
C ILE A 317 5.47 4.68 -0.27
N ILE A 318 4.98 5.90 -0.05
CA ILE A 318 5.63 7.13 -0.46
C ILE A 318 5.82 8.00 0.78
N VAL A 319 7.06 8.42 1.03
CA VAL A 319 7.44 9.22 2.19
C VAL A 319 8.23 10.43 1.73
N ARG A 320 8.06 11.55 2.43
CA ARG A 320 8.90 12.75 2.27
C ARG A 320 9.75 12.93 3.52
N ARG A 321 11.07 13.00 3.39
CA ARG A 321 11.98 12.95 4.56
C ARG A 321 12.01 14.24 5.39
N ASN A 322 12.07 15.41 4.75
CA ASN A 322 12.17 16.70 5.45
C ASN A 322 11.10 17.64 4.92
N ALA A 323 9.91 17.58 5.48
CA ALA A 323 8.80 18.32 4.90
C ALA A 323 7.70 18.67 5.89
N GLU A 324 7.19 19.89 5.71
CA GLU A 324 6.01 20.43 6.36
C GLU A 324 4.78 20.41 5.45
N ASN A 325 4.84 19.71 4.30
CA ASN A 325 3.69 19.58 3.39
C ASN A 325 3.24 18.13 3.30
N SER A 326 1.93 17.94 3.12
CA SER A 326 1.33 16.65 2.81
C SER A 326 1.77 16.15 1.44
N ILE A 327 1.52 14.88 1.17
CA ILE A 327 1.73 14.27 -0.15
C ILE A 327 0.38 14.22 -0.84
N HIS A 328 0.26 14.88 -1.98
CA HIS A 328 -0.89 14.67 -2.85
C HIS A 328 -0.55 13.62 -3.90
N VAL A 329 -1.47 12.71 -4.16
CA VAL A 329 -1.35 11.67 -5.19
C VAL A 329 -2.43 11.94 -6.22
N GLY A 330 -2.00 12.27 -7.43
CA GLY A 330 -2.84 12.58 -8.59
C GLY A 330 -3.10 11.35 -9.45
N GLU A 331 -3.41 11.57 -10.72
CA GLU A 331 -3.84 10.51 -11.62
C GLU A 331 -2.69 9.56 -12.00
N ILE A 332 -3.03 8.48 -12.69
CA ILE A 332 -2.06 7.67 -13.42
C ILE A 332 -2.16 8.06 -14.90
N THR A 333 -1.07 8.51 -15.50
CA THR A 333 -1.02 8.76 -16.95
C THR A 333 -0.07 7.80 -17.64
N ASN A 334 -0.23 7.68 -18.96
CA ASN A 334 0.68 6.94 -19.81
C ASN A 334 1.51 7.91 -20.64
N GLU A 335 2.83 7.90 -20.45
CA GLU A 335 3.77 8.68 -21.25
C GLU A 335 4.72 7.73 -22.00
N LYS A 336 4.66 7.77 -23.34
CA LYS A 336 5.49 6.95 -24.23
C LYS A 336 5.41 5.43 -23.93
N GLY A 337 4.23 4.94 -23.54
CA GLY A 337 4.02 3.54 -23.23
C GLY A 337 4.48 3.11 -21.84
N GLN A 338 4.75 4.06 -20.95
CA GLN A 338 5.07 3.82 -19.54
C GLN A 338 4.03 4.52 -18.66
N ASP A 339 3.61 3.84 -17.60
CA ASP A 339 2.63 4.40 -16.68
C ASP A 339 3.32 5.13 -15.52
N TYR A 340 2.80 6.30 -15.17
CA TYR A 340 3.31 7.15 -14.09
C TYR A 340 2.19 7.49 -13.11
N LEU A 341 2.42 7.20 -11.84
CA LEU A 341 1.64 7.73 -10.72
C LEU A 341 2.21 9.10 -10.36
N HIS A 342 1.40 10.13 -10.56
CA HIS A 342 1.83 11.49 -10.27
C HIS A 342 1.67 11.83 -8.80
N ILE A 343 2.71 12.42 -8.21
CA ILE A 343 2.71 12.93 -6.84
C ILE A 343 3.10 14.39 -6.80
N TYR A 344 2.60 15.12 -5.81
CA TYR A 344 2.80 16.56 -5.66
C TYR A 344 3.00 16.91 -4.19
N LYS A 345 3.64 18.06 -3.95
CA LYS A 345 3.56 18.72 -2.65
C LYS A 345 2.11 19.15 -2.42
N GLY A 346 1.50 18.63 -1.36
CA GLY A 346 0.18 19.03 -0.92
C GLY A 346 0.23 20.29 -0.05
N GLY A 347 -0.86 20.52 0.69
CA GLY A 347 -0.95 21.63 1.64
C GLY A 347 0.03 21.48 2.81
N TYR A 348 0.31 22.58 3.50
CA TYR A 348 1.09 22.56 4.73
C TYR A 348 0.40 21.71 5.82
N LEU A 349 1.18 20.93 6.54
CA LEU A 349 0.78 20.13 7.69
C LEU A 349 0.97 20.96 8.95
N ASP A 350 0.01 20.87 9.86
CA ASP A 350 0.18 21.39 11.20
C ASP A 350 1.14 20.48 11.98
N VAL A 351 2.39 20.94 12.15
CA VAL A 351 3.47 20.18 12.78
C VAL A 351 3.57 20.42 14.29
N THR A 352 2.51 20.95 14.93
CA THR A 352 2.47 21.09 16.39
C THR A 352 2.54 19.71 17.05
N GLU A 353 3.73 19.42 17.59
CA GLU A 353 4.15 18.28 18.42
C GLU A 353 3.49 16.92 18.17
N ASN A 354 4.04 16.13 17.24
CA ASN A 354 4.26 14.66 17.28
C ASN A 354 4.61 14.09 15.89
N PHE A 355 4.56 14.89 14.83
CA PHE A 355 4.78 14.46 13.45
C PHE A 355 6.27 14.28 13.09
N LYS A 356 6.60 13.23 12.31
CA LYS A 356 7.96 12.95 11.83
C LYS A 356 8.10 13.03 10.31
N TYR A 357 7.29 12.28 9.55
CA TYR A 357 7.36 12.30 8.08
C TYR A 357 5.96 12.32 7.45
N PRO A 358 5.74 13.13 6.38
CA PRO A 358 4.60 12.96 5.51
C PRO A 358 4.69 11.62 4.80
N ALA A 359 3.62 10.83 4.87
CA ALA A 359 3.59 9.51 4.26
C ALA A 359 2.21 9.17 3.71
N ILE A 360 2.18 8.40 2.64
CA ILE A 360 0.96 7.86 2.04
C ILE A 360 1.23 6.45 1.50
N CYS A 361 0.26 5.56 1.68
CA CYS A 361 0.24 4.26 1.02
C CYS A 361 -0.70 4.35 -0.18
N VAL A 362 -0.21 3.88 -1.33
CA VAL A 362 -1.00 3.75 -2.56
C VAL A 362 -1.10 2.27 -2.89
N LEU A 363 -2.29 1.70 -2.72
CA LEU A 363 -2.58 0.31 -3.07
C LEU A 363 -2.90 0.22 -4.57
N VAL A 364 -2.16 -0.60 -5.32
CA VAL A 364 -2.29 -0.72 -6.78
C VAL A 364 -2.44 -2.18 -7.21
N PRO A 365 -3.13 -2.49 -8.32
CA PRO A 365 -3.22 -3.84 -8.86
C PRO A 365 -1.85 -4.47 -9.18
N ASN A 366 -1.72 -5.78 -8.98
CA ASN A 366 -0.46 -6.50 -9.17
C ASN A 366 0.11 -6.40 -10.58
N TYR A 367 -0.70 -6.28 -11.64
CA TYR A 367 -0.17 -6.11 -13.02
C TYR A 367 0.74 -4.89 -13.16
N ARG A 368 0.59 -3.88 -12.29
CA ARG A 368 1.43 -2.68 -12.23
C ARG A 368 2.85 -2.95 -11.74
N SER A 369 3.20 -4.17 -11.33
CA SER A 369 4.58 -4.57 -11.02
C SER A 369 5.28 -5.27 -12.19
N LEU A 370 4.57 -5.63 -13.26
CA LEU A 370 5.15 -6.29 -14.42
C LEU A 370 5.99 -5.30 -15.23
N GLU A 371 7.11 -5.74 -15.82
CA GLU A 371 8.01 -4.85 -16.59
C GLU A 371 7.28 -4.04 -17.68
N ASN A 372 6.35 -4.67 -18.40
CA ASN A 372 5.60 -4.04 -19.50
C ASN A 372 4.48 -3.09 -19.04
N SER A 373 4.19 -3.04 -17.75
CA SER A 373 3.11 -2.22 -17.17
C SER A 373 3.54 -1.59 -15.84
N LYS A 374 4.86 -1.48 -15.64
CA LYS A 374 5.44 -1.07 -14.38
C LYS A 374 5.00 0.35 -14.08
N LEU A 375 4.36 0.53 -12.94
CA LEU A 375 3.98 1.85 -12.46
C LEU A 375 5.20 2.55 -11.91
N ASN A 376 5.63 3.60 -12.59
CA ASN A 376 6.66 4.50 -12.11
C ASN A 376 6.00 5.59 -11.26
N ILE A 377 6.78 6.25 -10.41
CA ILE A 377 6.30 7.37 -9.61
C ILE A 377 6.98 8.63 -10.14
N MET A 378 6.18 9.63 -10.48
CA MET A 378 6.67 10.91 -10.98
C MET A 378 6.26 12.03 -10.04
N LEU A 379 7.23 12.85 -9.66
CA LEU A 379 6.95 14.10 -8.97
C LEU A 379 6.54 15.14 -10.02
N ASP A 380 5.29 15.58 -9.93
CA ASP A 380 4.73 16.63 -10.75
C ASP A 380 4.73 17.95 -9.99
N GLY A 381 5.20 18.99 -10.67
CA GLY A 381 5.38 20.31 -10.07
C GLY A 381 6.72 20.88 -10.45
N GLU A 382 6.75 21.39 -11.69
CA GLU A 382 7.78 22.16 -12.38
C GLU A 382 9.13 21.48 -12.64
N TYR A 383 9.39 21.22 -13.94
CA TYR A 383 10.72 21.40 -14.51
C TYR A 383 11.14 22.87 -14.32
N LEU A 384 11.64 23.19 -13.14
CA LEU A 384 12.86 23.98 -13.02
C LEU A 384 13.97 22.95 -12.76
N ASN A 385 15.12 23.12 -13.41
CA ASN A 385 16.21 22.15 -13.39
C ASN A 385 16.78 22.00 -11.95
N LEU A 386 16.16 21.18 -11.09
CA LEU A 386 16.49 21.06 -9.67
C LEU A 386 17.86 20.42 -9.35
N SER A 387 18.64 19.96 -10.34
CA SER A 387 20.04 19.61 -10.10
C SER A 387 20.99 20.81 -10.17
N LYS A 388 20.55 21.92 -10.80
CA LYS A 388 21.23 23.22 -10.75
C LYS A 388 20.57 24.15 -9.74
N ASP A 389 19.24 24.14 -9.64
CA ASP A 389 18.52 25.10 -8.81
C ASP A 389 18.69 24.86 -7.31
N THR A 390 18.92 23.64 -6.81
CA THR A 390 19.21 23.46 -5.37
C THR A 390 20.60 23.99 -4.99
N ASP A 391 21.60 23.83 -5.86
CA ASP A 391 22.92 24.44 -5.69
C ASP A 391 22.86 25.97 -5.87
N GLU A 392 22.09 26.48 -6.84
CA GLU A 392 21.91 27.91 -7.09
C GLU A 392 21.08 28.60 -6.00
N ILE A 393 20.03 27.95 -5.48
CA ILE A 393 19.25 28.44 -4.33
C ILE A 393 20.11 28.45 -3.06
N GLN A 394 20.88 27.39 -2.81
CA GLN A 394 21.77 27.37 -1.65
C GLN A 394 22.87 28.43 -1.78
N GLN A 395 23.45 28.60 -2.97
CA GLN A 395 24.40 29.70 -3.25
C GLN A 395 23.75 31.08 -3.11
N ALA A 396 22.49 31.25 -3.52
CA ALA A 396 21.75 32.51 -3.36
C ALA A 396 21.45 32.81 -1.88
N ILE A 397 21.14 31.78 -1.08
CA ILE A 397 20.99 31.91 0.38
C ILE A 397 22.32 32.29 1.02
N ASP A 398 23.40 31.59 0.67
CA ASP A 398 24.75 31.80 1.24
C ASP A 398 25.34 33.16 0.83
N SER A 399 24.97 33.68 -0.34
CA SER A 399 25.38 35.00 -0.85
C SER A 399 24.39 36.13 -0.55
N SER A 400 23.30 35.84 0.15
CA SER A 400 22.28 36.83 0.53
C SER A 400 22.85 37.85 1.53
N LYS A 401 22.62 39.14 1.28
CA LYS A 401 22.97 40.21 2.25
C LYS A 401 21.93 40.37 3.34
N TYR A 402 20.68 40.05 3.03
CA TYR A 402 19.57 40.09 3.98
C TYR A 402 19.20 38.67 4.39
N SER A 403 19.20 38.41 5.70
CA SER A 403 18.79 37.11 6.21
C SER A 403 17.30 36.88 6.00
N LYS A 404 16.88 35.61 6.04
CA LYS A 404 15.47 35.19 6.06
C LYS A 404 14.66 35.97 7.10
N GLU A 405 15.23 36.19 8.29
CA GLU A 405 14.58 36.93 9.39
C GLU A 405 14.47 38.44 9.11
N GLN A 406 15.49 39.06 8.49
CA GLN A 406 15.42 40.47 8.10
C GLN A 406 14.38 40.69 7.00
N ALA A 407 14.34 39.81 5.99
CA ALA A 407 13.34 39.84 4.95
C ALA A 407 11.92 39.63 5.51
N TYR A 408 11.74 38.68 6.43
CA TYR A 408 10.49 38.45 7.14
C TYR A 408 9.99 39.72 7.84
N ASN A 409 10.86 40.42 8.57
CA ASN A 409 10.51 41.66 9.26
C ASN A 409 10.15 42.81 8.31
N ILE A 410 10.79 42.88 7.14
CA ILE A 410 10.45 43.84 6.09
C ILE A 410 9.06 43.52 5.53
N GLY A 411 8.83 42.26 5.19
CA GLY A 411 7.56 41.82 4.63
C GLY A 411 6.39 41.99 5.59
N LYS A 412 6.60 41.68 6.87
CA LYS A 412 5.63 41.93 7.94
C LYS A 412 5.14 43.37 7.97
N LYS A 413 6.06 44.35 7.98
CA LYS A 413 5.71 45.77 8.01
C LYS A 413 4.85 46.19 6.82
N TYR A 414 5.14 45.62 5.65
CA TYR A 414 4.38 45.92 4.45
C TYR A 414 2.99 45.29 4.49
N ILE A 415 2.91 44.00 4.83
CA ILE A 415 1.66 43.22 4.87
C ILE A 415 0.65 43.83 5.84
N ASP A 416 1.09 44.24 7.04
CA ASP A 416 0.21 44.88 8.03
C ASP A 416 -0.40 46.21 7.54
N SER A 417 0.24 46.85 6.54
CA SER A 417 -0.24 48.09 5.92
C SER A 417 -0.92 47.87 4.56
N PHE A 418 -0.89 46.65 4.04
CA PHE A 418 -1.42 46.33 2.71
C PHE A 418 -2.90 45.97 2.80
N THR A 419 -3.72 46.67 2.03
CA THR A 419 -5.13 46.38 1.86
C THR A 419 -5.45 46.31 0.38
N TYR A 420 -6.22 45.31 0.00
CA TYR A 420 -6.68 45.14 -1.37
C TYR A 420 -8.19 44.90 -1.37
N ASP A 421 -8.92 45.76 -2.06
CA ASP A 421 -10.38 45.85 -1.99
C ASP A 421 -10.89 45.86 -0.53
N ASN A 422 -11.57 44.81 -0.06
CA ASN A 422 -12.05 44.66 1.32
C ASN A 422 -11.25 43.62 2.13
N PHE A 423 -10.18 43.07 1.56
CA PHE A 423 -9.33 42.09 2.22
C PHE A 423 -8.25 42.77 3.04
N LYS A 424 -8.14 42.34 4.30
CA LYS A 424 -7.06 42.74 5.22
C LYS A 424 -6.15 41.56 5.43
N PHE A 425 -4.86 41.81 5.33
CA PHE A 425 -3.84 40.79 5.55
C PHE A 425 -3.12 41.12 6.85
N SER A 426 -2.94 40.13 7.71
CA SER A 426 -2.26 40.31 8.98
C SER A 426 -0.96 39.54 9.02
N SER A 427 0.07 40.17 9.57
CA SER A 427 1.33 39.50 9.88
C SER A 427 1.21 38.35 10.87
N THR A 428 0.07 38.19 11.55
CA THR A 428 -0.23 37.02 12.39
C THR A 428 -0.49 35.75 11.58
N ASN A 429 -0.79 35.88 10.29
CA ASN A 429 -1.10 34.79 9.36
C ASN A 429 0.01 34.56 8.30
N LEU A 430 1.24 34.96 8.62
CA LEU A 430 2.41 34.75 7.75
C LEU A 430 2.78 33.27 7.72
N LYS A 431 2.97 32.74 6.51
CA LYS A 431 3.58 31.43 6.28
C LYS A 431 5.06 31.56 5.91
N ASP A 432 5.71 30.41 5.71
CA ASP A 432 7.15 30.26 5.54
C ASP A 432 7.77 31.24 4.53
N VAL A 433 9.03 31.56 4.78
CA VAL A 433 9.86 32.44 3.93
C VAL A 433 10.89 31.60 3.19
N LYS A 434 10.83 31.62 1.86
CA LYS A 434 11.72 30.81 0.99
C LYS A 434 12.43 31.68 -0.05
N MET A 435 13.61 31.26 -0.47
CA MET A 435 14.36 31.94 -1.53
C MET A 435 13.85 31.48 -2.90
N THR A 436 13.69 32.42 -3.83
CA THR A 436 13.25 32.13 -5.20
C THR A 436 13.84 33.13 -6.19
N ASN A 437 13.93 32.74 -7.46
CA ASN A 437 14.32 33.63 -8.55
C ASN A 437 13.06 34.17 -9.24
N ILE A 438 12.90 35.49 -9.30
CA ILE A 438 11.71 36.14 -9.84
C ILE A 438 12.08 37.30 -10.76
N TYR A 439 11.16 37.68 -11.65
CA TYR A 439 11.19 38.97 -12.33
C TYR A 439 10.55 40.02 -11.43
N ALA A 440 11.11 41.24 -11.42
CA ALA A 440 10.41 42.35 -10.79
C ALA A 440 9.09 42.60 -11.51
N ASN A 441 8.08 43.07 -10.77
CA ASN A 441 6.82 43.49 -11.35
C ASN A 441 6.33 44.79 -10.73
N ASN A 442 5.32 45.41 -11.34
CA ASN A 442 4.79 46.69 -10.91
C ASN A 442 3.89 46.60 -9.64
N PHE A 443 3.99 45.52 -8.84
CA PHE A 443 3.11 45.25 -7.69
C PHE A 443 2.93 46.47 -6.78
N LEU A 444 4.00 47.13 -6.34
CA LEU A 444 3.89 48.30 -5.45
C LEU A 444 3.11 49.50 -6.03
N THR A 445 2.93 49.52 -7.35
CA THR A 445 2.28 50.61 -8.10
C THR A 445 1.03 50.17 -8.84
N ALA A 446 0.63 48.90 -8.69
CA ALA A 446 -0.49 48.30 -9.38
C ALA A 446 -1.82 48.79 -8.82
N THR A 447 -2.82 48.94 -9.69
CA THR A 447 -4.18 49.32 -9.31
C THR A 447 -5.00 48.10 -8.90
N ASP A 448 -6.12 48.29 -8.21
CA ASP A 448 -7.04 47.20 -7.85
C ASP A 448 -7.49 46.37 -9.06
N LYS A 449 -7.61 47.02 -10.22
CA LYS A 449 -7.94 46.36 -11.50
C LYS A 449 -6.81 45.45 -11.99
N ASP A 450 -5.56 45.84 -11.77
CA ASP A 450 -4.39 45.06 -12.20
C ASP A 450 -4.25 43.80 -11.37
N TYR A 451 -4.49 43.88 -10.05
CA TYR A 451 -4.57 42.73 -9.17
C TYR A 451 -5.74 41.79 -9.52
N HIS A 452 -6.95 42.34 -9.75
CA HIS A 452 -8.13 41.53 -10.11
C HIS A 452 -7.96 40.75 -11.41
N SER A 453 -7.27 41.36 -12.38
CA SER A 453 -7.07 40.75 -13.69
C SER A 453 -5.83 39.86 -13.78
N GLY A 454 -5.02 39.78 -12.71
CA GLY A 454 -3.75 39.05 -12.69
C GLY A 454 -2.68 39.62 -13.63
N ASN A 455 -2.89 40.82 -14.19
CA ASN A 455 -2.01 41.43 -15.21
C ASN A 455 -0.95 42.35 -14.59
N LEU A 456 -0.22 41.87 -13.59
CA LEU A 456 0.96 42.57 -13.13
C LEU A 456 2.02 42.55 -14.23
N VAL A 457 2.57 43.72 -14.55
CA VAL A 457 3.54 43.87 -15.63
C VAL A 457 4.92 43.50 -15.10
N GLU A 458 5.45 42.37 -15.58
CA GLU A 458 6.80 41.91 -15.28
C GLU A 458 7.84 42.65 -16.11
N ASP A 459 8.93 43.06 -15.47
CA ASP A 459 10.16 43.47 -16.14
C ASP A 459 11.02 42.24 -16.43
N LYS A 460 10.83 41.65 -17.62
CA LYS A 460 11.57 40.47 -18.06
C LYS A 460 13.06 40.71 -18.33
N THR A 461 13.54 41.96 -18.20
CA THR A 461 14.95 42.30 -18.40
C THR A 461 15.78 42.11 -17.14
N LYS A 462 15.15 41.92 -15.97
CA LYS A 462 15.83 41.86 -14.68
C LYS A 462 15.24 40.79 -13.75
N THR A 463 16.09 39.84 -13.36
CA THR A 463 15.77 38.82 -12.35
C THR A 463 16.39 39.15 -11.01
N TYR A 464 15.75 38.69 -9.94
CA TYR A 464 16.18 38.85 -8.56
C TYR A 464 16.08 37.53 -7.83
N TRP A 465 17.08 37.24 -6.99
CA TRP A 465 16.92 36.29 -5.91
C TRP A 465 16.23 37.00 -4.76
N ALA A 466 15.03 36.56 -4.41
CA ALA A 466 14.17 37.21 -3.43
C ALA A 466 13.60 36.20 -2.44
N TRP A 467 13.40 36.67 -1.21
CA TRP A 467 12.65 35.99 -0.17
C TRP A 467 11.15 36.18 -0.45
N GLU A 468 10.46 35.07 -0.76
CA GLU A 468 9.01 34.99 -0.90
C GLU A 468 8.37 34.95 0.49
N ILE A 469 7.40 35.83 0.74
CA ILE A 469 6.68 35.94 2.02
C ILE A 469 5.18 35.94 1.70
N THR A 470 4.42 35.05 2.34
CA THR A 470 2.99 34.86 2.07
C THR A 470 2.14 35.16 3.29
N SER A 471 1.03 35.90 3.11
CA SER A 471 0.01 36.13 4.13
C SER A 471 -1.38 35.85 3.59
N TYR A 472 -2.21 35.18 4.39
CA TYR A 472 -3.63 35.02 4.09
C TYR A 472 -4.43 36.25 4.54
N SER A 473 -5.58 36.45 3.91
CA SER A 473 -6.55 37.45 4.34
C SER A 473 -7.24 36.98 5.63
N ASP A 474 -7.43 37.91 6.56
CA ASP A 474 -8.16 37.69 7.80
C ASP A 474 -9.67 37.52 7.57
N THR A 475 -10.17 38.01 6.42
CA THR A 475 -11.60 37.98 6.08
C THR A 475 -11.98 36.82 5.16
N ASP A 476 -11.02 36.24 4.45
CA ASP A 476 -11.21 35.06 3.59
C ASP A 476 -9.92 34.21 3.55
N PRO A 477 -9.90 33.03 4.18
CA PRO A 477 -8.72 32.17 4.23
C PRO A 477 -8.33 31.57 2.88
N CYS A 478 -9.15 31.70 1.83
CA CYS A 478 -8.82 31.27 0.48
C CYS A 478 -8.18 32.38 -0.37
N THR A 479 -8.12 33.61 0.16
CA THR A 479 -7.48 34.78 -0.48
C THR A 479 -6.15 35.09 0.22
N TYR A 480 -5.07 35.28 -0.54
CA TYR A 480 -3.73 35.54 0.01
C TYR A 480 -2.88 36.48 -0.84
N VAL A 481 -1.92 37.12 -0.18
CA VAL A 481 -0.91 37.99 -0.79
C VAL A 481 0.47 37.34 -0.68
N ILE A 482 1.26 37.46 -1.73
CA ILE A 482 2.68 37.11 -1.74
C ILE A 482 3.49 38.36 -2.06
N ILE A 483 4.55 38.59 -1.31
CA ILE A 483 5.53 39.64 -1.57
C ILE A 483 6.93 39.04 -1.71
N TYR A 484 7.75 39.67 -2.54
CA TYR A 484 9.12 39.24 -2.83
C TYR A 484 10.10 40.32 -2.39
N VAL A 485 10.90 40.01 -1.37
CA VAL A 485 11.92 40.91 -0.82
C VAL A 485 13.28 40.51 -1.37
N ASP A 486 13.93 41.40 -2.13
CA ASP A 486 15.25 41.13 -2.72
C ASP A 486 16.30 40.78 -1.65
N SER A 487 16.96 39.63 -1.85
CA SER A 487 18.01 39.10 -0.98
C SER A 487 19.22 40.03 -0.83
N GLN A 488 19.46 40.90 -1.82
CA GLN A 488 20.63 41.78 -1.84
C GLN A 488 20.35 43.18 -1.28
N THR A 489 19.16 43.73 -1.53
CA THR A 489 18.84 45.12 -1.18
C THR A 489 17.83 45.24 -0.04
N GLY A 490 17.02 44.21 0.21
CA GLY A 490 15.90 44.25 1.16
C GLY A 490 14.69 45.02 0.63
N GLU A 491 14.67 45.42 -0.64
CA GLU A 491 13.53 46.11 -1.25
C GLU A 491 12.46 45.11 -1.69
N ILE A 492 11.18 45.50 -1.65
CA ILE A 492 10.11 44.71 -2.27
C ILE A 492 10.17 44.94 -3.77
N VAL A 493 10.51 43.88 -4.51
CA VAL A 493 10.76 43.94 -5.95
C VAL A 493 9.61 43.37 -6.79
N ALA A 494 8.75 42.57 -6.16
CA ALA A 494 7.55 42.03 -6.78
C ALA A 494 6.50 41.62 -5.74
N GLY A 495 5.31 41.28 -6.20
CA GLY A 495 4.28 40.61 -5.40
C GLY A 495 3.13 40.10 -6.26
N LYS A 496 2.14 39.47 -5.62
CA LYS A 496 0.87 39.06 -6.24
C LYS A 496 -0.23 38.92 -5.20
N VAL A 497 -1.47 39.14 -5.61
CA VAL A 497 -2.67 38.82 -4.83
C VAL A 497 -3.40 37.68 -5.54
N LEU A 498 -3.77 36.65 -4.80
CA LEU A 498 -4.52 35.50 -5.29
C LEU A 498 -5.85 35.45 -4.54
N VAL A 499 -6.93 35.66 -5.28
CA VAL A 499 -8.30 35.67 -4.75
C VAL A 499 -8.93 34.32 -5.06
N ALA A 500 -9.70 33.79 -4.12
CA ALA A 500 -10.55 32.63 -4.38
C ALA A 500 -11.55 32.98 -5.49
N MET A 501 -11.47 32.32 -6.64
CA MET A 501 -12.52 32.45 -7.66
C MET A 501 -13.69 31.57 -7.24
N ASP A 502 -14.89 32.17 -7.21
CA ASP A 502 -16.17 31.43 -7.12
C ASP A 502 -16.34 30.45 -8.28
#